data_AF-A0A1J4NTA2-F1
#
_entry.id   AF-A0A1J4NTA2-F1
#
_cell.length_a   1.000
_cell.length_b   1.000
_cell.length_c   1.000
_cell.angle_alpha   90.00
_cell.angle_beta   90.00
_cell.angle_gamma   90.00
#
_symmetry.space_group_name_H-M   'P 1'
#
loop_
_entity.id
_entity.type
_entity.pdbx_description
1 polymer ?
#
loop_
_entity_poly.entity_id
_entity_poly.type
_entity_poly.pdbx_seq_one_letter_code
_entity_poly.pdbx_strand_id
1 'polypeptide(L)' 'MKTAKRRYGLVWTDPDGAPQASAGGYDKRSATQRRRALKAAGCTGVEVVVVKPGEIPELAL' A
#
# COMPACT_ATOMS: atom_id res chain seq x y z
N MET A 1 -19.64 -20.45 -1.88
CA MET A 1 -19.23 -19.06 -2.23
C MET A 1 -17.77 -18.87 -1.82
N LYS A 2 -16.86 -18.51 -2.74
CA LYS A 2 -15.48 -18.13 -2.36
C LYS A 2 -15.54 -16.70 -1.81
N THR A 3 -15.40 -16.54 -0.50
CA THR A 3 -15.22 -15.22 0.11
C THR A 3 -13.89 -14.67 -0.41
N ALA A 4 -13.93 -13.72 -1.35
CA ALA A 4 -12.72 -13.10 -1.87
C ALA A 4 -12.04 -12.35 -0.72
N LYS A 5 -10.89 -12.87 -0.26
CA LYS A 5 -10.11 -12.22 0.79
C LYS A 5 -9.63 -10.88 0.24
N ARG A 6 -10.07 -9.78 0.86
CA ARG A 6 -9.63 -8.42 0.49
C ARG A 6 -8.11 -8.35 0.57
N ARG A 7 -7.49 -7.84 -0.50
CA ARG A 7 -6.05 -7.56 -0.58
C ARG A 7 -5.83 -6.07 -0.45
N TYR A 8 -4.68 -5.70 0.09
CA TYR A 8 -4.35 -4.32 0.41
C TYR A 8 -3.01 -3.97 -0.20
N GLY A 9 -2.97 -2.90 -0.99
CA GLY A 9 -1.75 -2.26 -1.47
C GLY A 9 -1.37 -1.08 -0.58
N LEU A 10 -0.23 -0.47 -0.88
CA LEU A 10 0.18 0.80 -0.29
C LEU A 10 0.58 1.76 -1.39
N VAL A 11 0.29 3.05 -1.17
CA VAL A 11 0.88 4.16 -1.93
C VAL A 11 1.57 5.08 -0.93
N TRP A 12 2.70 5.66 -1.33
CA TRP A 12 3.45 6.60 -0.50
C TRP A 12 4.35 7.49 -1.35
N THR A 13 4.93 8.50 -0.72
CA THR A 13 5.98 9.34 -1.29
C THR A 13 7.27 9.08 -0.51
N ASP A 14 8.33 8.71 -1.21
CA ASP A 14 9.66 8.54 -0.64
C ASP A 14 10.21 9.88 -0.09
N PRO A 15 11.21 9.85 0.81
CA PRO A 15 11.77 11.08 1.38
C PRO A 15 12.36 12.05 0.36
N ASP A 16 12.73 11.55 -0.82
CA ASP A 16 13.22 12.33 -1.96
C ASP A 16 12.09 12.95 -2.81
N GLY A 17 10.84 12.71 -2.44
CA GLY A 17 9.66 13.20 -3.15
C GLY A 17 9.13 12.24 -4.22
N ALA A 18 9.74 11.07 -4.44
CA ALA A 18 9.29 10.14 -5.47
C ALA A 18 7.99 9.41 -5.05
N PRO A 19 6.92 9.43 -5.86
CA PRO A 19 5.72 8.65 -5.58
C PRO A 19 5.96 7.16 -5.88
N GLN A 20 5.51 6.30 -4.96
CA GLN A 20 5.67 4.86 -5.01
C GLN A 20 4.38 4.12 -4.70
N ALA A 21 4.17 3.01 -5.40
CA ALA A 21 3.08 2.08 -5.15
C ALA A 21 3.61 0.67 -4.91
N SER A 22 2.99 -0.03 -3.97
CA SER A 22 3.14 -1.47 -3.80
C SER A 22 1.82 -2.14 -4.12
N ALA A 23 1.85 -2.94 -5.20
CA ALA A 23 0.81 -3.90 -5.55
C ALA A 23 0.83 -5.05 -4.54
N GLY A 24 0.26 -4.80 -3.38
CA GLY A 24 0.32 -5.71 -2.25
C GLY A 24 -0.81 -6.72 -2.27
N GLY A 25 -0.48 -8.00 -2.39
CA GLY A 25 -1.34 -9.09 -1.93
C GLY A 25 -1.48 -9.15 -0.40
N TYR A 26 -1.25 -8.05 0.33
CA TYR A 26 -1.22 -8.06 1.79
C TYR A 26 -2.62 -8.33 2.35
N ASP A 27 -2.66 -9.04 3.47
CA ASP A 27 -3.77 -8.90 4.40
C ASP A 27 -3.70 -7.54 5.12
N LYS A 28 -4.79 -7.15 5.78
CA LYS A 28 -4.92 -5.83 6.43
C LYS A 28 -3.85 -5.57 7.50
N ARG A 29 -3.45 -6.60 8.26
CA ARG A 29 -2.48 -6.46 9.36
C ARG A 29 -1.09 -6.20 8.78
N SER A 30 -0.70 -6.98 7.78
CA SER A 30 0.56 -6.83 7.07
C SER A 30 0.67 -5.43 6.42
N ALA A 31 -0.40 -4.95 5.76
CA ALA A 31 -0.43 -3.62 5.18
C ALA A 31 -0.29 -2.50 6.24
N THR A 32 -0.94 -2.67 7.40
CA THR A 32 -0.84 -1.71 8.51
C THR A 32 0.57 -1.66 9.10
N GLN A 33 1.23 -2.82 9.25
CA GLN A 33 2.60 -2.90 9.71
C GLN A 33 3.55 -2.23 8.71
N ARG A 34 3.37 -2.48 7.41
CA ARG A 34 4.19 -1.85 6.37
C ARG A 34 4.03 -0.33 6.35
N ARG A 35 2.80 0.17 6.52
CA ARG A 35 2.56 1.62 6.65
C ARG A 35 3.33 2.24 7.81
N ARG A 36 3.41 1.57 8.96
CA ARG A 36 4.20 2.07 10.10
C ARG A 36 5.69 2.10 9.79
N ALA A 37 6.20 1.07 9.12
CA ALA A 37 7.60 1.01 8.70
C ALA A 37 7.95 2.14 7.71
N LEU A 38 7.09 2.40 6.72
CA LEU A 38 7.28 3.51 5.76
C LEU A 38 7.32 4.87 6.45
N LYS A 39 6.40 5.12 7.39
CA LYS A 39 6.42 6.36 8.19
C LYS A 39 7.69 6.48 9.03
N ALA A 40 8.15 5.38 9.62
CA ALA A 40 9.40 5.38 10.39
C ALA A 40 10.64 5.62 9.52
N ALA A 41 10.59 5.26 8.24
CA ALA A 41 11.64 5.52 7.26
C ALA A 41 11.61 6.95 6.68
N GLY A 42 10.66 7.79 7.10
CA GLY A 42 10.52 9.17 6.62
C GLY A 42 9.66 9.33 5.36
N CYS A 43 9.03 8.27 4.86
CA CYS A 43 8.09 8.37 3.75
C CYS A 43 6.83 9.15 4.18
N THR A 44 6.32 9.97 3.27
CA THR A 44 5.11 10.79 3.46
C THR A 44 3.97 10.26 2.58
N GLY A 45 2.77 10.82 2.68
CA GLY A 45 1.62 10.38 1.86
C GLY A 45 1.25 8.90 1.98
N VAL A 46 1.61 8.23 3.09
CA VAL A 46 1.48 6.76 3.20
C VAL A 46 0.03 6.33 3.46
N GLU A 47 -0.58 5.72 2.44
CA GLU A 47 -1.95 5.22 2.45
C GLU A 47 -2.03 3.71 2.21
N VAL A 48 -3.05 3.08 2.80
CA VAL A 48 -3.37 1.66 2.57
C VAL A 48 -4.64 1.62 1.72
N VAL A 49 -4.54 1.04 0.53
CA VAL A 49 -5.61 1.00 -0.45
C VAL A 49 -6.07 -0.44 -0.65
N VAL A 50 -7.37 -0.65 -0.86
CA VAL A 50 -7.90 -1.98 -1.22
C VAL A 50 -7.59 -2.23 -2.68
N VAL A 51 -6.94 -3.36 -2.99
CA VAL A 51 -6.57 -3.72 -4.37
C VAL A 51 -7.26 -5.00 -4.77
N LYS A 52 -7.63 -5.11 -6.05
CA LYS A 52 -8.07 -6.38 -6.62
C LYS A 52 -6.83 -7.28 -6.81
N PRO A 53 -7.00 -8.61 -6.78
CA PRO A 53 -5.92 -9.52 -7.14
C PRO A 53 -5.36 -9.19 -8.53
N GLY A 54 -4.06 -8.91 -8.63
CA GLY A 54 -3.39 -8.57 -9.90
C GLY A 54 -3.39 -7.10 -10.28
N GLU A 55 -4.02 -6.23 -9.49
CA GLU A 55 -4.06 -4.79 -9.73
C GLU A 55 -2.92 -4.07 -9.00
N ILE A 56 -2.21 -3.18 -9.71
CA ILE A 56 -1.28 -2.23 -9.10
C ILE A 56 -2.09 -0.97 -8.78
N PRO A 57 -2.08 -0.48 -7.53
CA PRO A 57 -2.80 0.74 -7.21
C PRO A 57 -2.23 1.93 -7.99
N GLU A 58 -3.12 2.70 -8.60
CA GLU A 58 -2.76 3.92 -9.32
C GLU A 58 -2.21 4.95 -8.34
N LEU A 59 -1.05 5.52 -8.69
CA LEU A 59 -0.52 6.66 -7.96
C LEU A 59 -1.32 7.88 -8.36
N ALA A 60 -1.97 8.52 -7.38
CA ALA A 60 -2.51 9.86 -7.57
C ALA A 60 -1.30 10.81 -7.70
N LEU A 61 -0.85 11.02 -8.95
CA LEU A 61 0.17 11.99 -9.34
C LEU A 61 -0.35 13.42 -9.20
#